data_AF-A0A9N9PW06-F1
#
_entry.id   AF-A0A9N9PW06-F1
#
_cell.length_a   1.000
_cell.length_b   1.000
_cell.length_c   1.000
_cell.angle_alpha   90.00
_cell.angle_beta   90.00
_cell.angle_gamma   90.00
#
_symmetry.space_group_name_H-M   'P 1'
#
loop_
_entity.id
_entity.type
_entity.pdbx_description
1 polymer ?
#
loop_
_entity_poly.entity_id
_entity_poly.type
_entity_poly.pdbx_seq_one_letter_code
_entity_poly.pdbx_strand_id
1 'polypeptide(L)'
;MAGKKGAGENSKKASGNAKKAEAAAEKAAAENAKKAAADDEQWSKGAKSSAKKDAEAAKKAEAARKKAEKDALLAAEEKDARAAPKNSKQAVKKTKGLDLSQLDDPSPKAGALNATGIDNALDALSLTTTESTKIDKHPERRFKAAYAAFEERRLKEMEEDGSGQGLRQNQKKDRIRKEFERHPDNPFNQVNASYDATKDELKELKDQEKAKIEARLGK
;
A
#
# COMPACT_ATOMS: atom_id res chain seq x y z
N MET A 1 -9.88 -72.39 -19.62
CA MET A 1 -8.67 -71.76 -20.22
C MET A 1 -9.09 -70.48 -20.93
N ALA A 2 -8.98 -69.32 -20.28
CA ALA A 2 -9.16 -68.03 -20.95
C ALA A 2 -7.91 -67.19 -20.65
N GLY A 3 -7.04 -67.12 -21.65
CA GLY A 3 -5.70 -66.58 -21.55
C GLY A 3 -5.71 -65.06 -21.32
N LYS A 4 -5.00 -64.65 -20.28
CA LYS A 4 -4.58 -63.26 -20.07
C LYS A 4 -3.51 -62.95 -21.11
N LYS A 5 -3.94 -62.53 -22.30
CA LYS A 5 -3.07 -62.02 -23.37
C LYS A 5 -2.33 -60.78 -22.82
N GLY A 6 -1.01 -60.89 -22.72
CA GLY A 6 -0.12 -59.75 -22.54
C GLY A 6 -0.16 -58.87 -23.78
N ALA A 7 -0.46 -57.59 -23.59
CA ALA A 7 -0.28 -56.54 -24.59
C ALA A 7 -0.35 -55.19 -23.87
N GLY A 8 0.82 -54.64 -23.52
CA GLY A 8 1.01 -53.26 -23.07
C GLY A 8 0.41 -52.91 -21.72
N GLU A 9 1.16 -52.20 -20.89
CA GLU A 9 0.59 -51.56 -19.70
C GLU A 9 -0.65 -50.77 -20.11
N ASN A 10 -1.83 -51.13 -19.56
CA ASN A 10 -3.07 -50.39 -19.78
C ASN A 10 -2.77 -48.91 -19.48
N SER A 11 -2.89 -48.03 -20.47
CA SER A 11 -2.52 -46.60 -20.43
C SER A 11 -2.99 -45.89 -19.15
N LYS A 12 -4.15 -46.30 -18.60
CA LYS A 12 -4.68 -45.78 -17.35
C LYS A 12 -3.86 -46.19 -16.12
N LYS A 13 -3.33 -47.42 -16.08
CA LYS A 13 -2.38 -47.88 -15.04
C LYS A 13 -1.02 -47.21 -15.17
N ALA A 14 -0.51 -47.04 -16.40
CA ALA A 14 0.73 -46.30 -16.64
C ALA A 14 0.61 -44.83 -16.16
N SER A 15 -0.50 -44.16 -16.47
CA SER A 15 -0.75 -42.79 -15.99
C SER A 15 -0.91 -42.70 -14.46
N GLY A 16 -1.48 -43.72 -13.81
CA GLY A 16 -1.64 -43.75 -12.37
C GLY A 16 -0.30 -43.98 -11.65
N ASN A 17 0.57 -44.80 -12.23
CA ASN A 17 1.91 -45.02 -11.70
C ASN A 17 2.82 -43.80 -11.94
N ALA A 18 2.68 -43.14 -13.08
CA ALA A 18 3.36 -41.87 -13.38
C ALA A 18 2.99 -40.77 -12.37
N LYS A 19 1.68 -40.57 -12.09
CA LYS A 19 1.24 -39.59 -11.08
C LYS A 19 1.74 -39.89 -9.67
N LYS A 20 1.86 -41.18 -9.31
CA LYS A 20 2.44 -41.58 -8.02
C LYS A 20 3.95 -41.34 -7.98
N ALA A 21 4.66 -41.57 -9.09
CA ALA A 21 6.08 -41.28 -9.21
C ALA A 21 6.36 -39.77 -9.16
N GLU A 22 5.55 -38.95 -9.83
CA GLU A 22 5.63 -37.48 -9.76
C GLU A 22 5.38 -36.97 -8.35
N ALA A 23 4.33 -37.43 -7.66
CA ALA A 23 4.07 -37.03 -6.27
C ALA A 23 5.18 -37.48 -5.30
N ALA A 24 5.83 -38.63 -5.55
CA ALA A 24 6.98 -39.07 -4.77
C ALA A 24 8.23 -38.23 -5.08
N ALA A 25 8.45 -37.87 -6.35
CA ALA A 25 9.54 -37.00 -6.77
C ALA A 25 9.39 -35.57 -6.23
N GLU A 26 8.17 -35.02 -6.20
CA GLU A 26 7.88 -33.71 -5.60
C GLU A 26 8.16 -33.71 -4.09
N LYS A 27 7.77 -34.77 -3.38
CA LYS A 27 8.10 -34.91 -1.95
C LYS A 27 9.60 -35.03 -1.71
N ALA A 28 10.29 -35.84 -2.52
CA ALA A 28 11.74 -35.96 -2.45
C ALA A 28 12.45 -34.64 -2.78
N ALA A 29 11.96 -33.89 -3.77
CA ALA A 29 12.47 -32.56 -4.11
C ALA A 29 12.24 -31.55 -2.99
N ALA A 30 11.06 -31.57 -2.34
CA ALA A 30 10.76 -30.72 -1.20
C ALA A 30 11.64 -31.05 0.02
N GLU A 31 11.89 -32.32 0.29
CA GLU A 31 12.83 -32.72 1.37
C GLU A 31 14.27 -32.36 1.05
N ASN A 32 14.72 -32.54 -0.20
CA ASN A 32 16.06 -32.12 -0.62
C ASN A 32 16.21 -30.60 -0.58
N ALA A 33 15.19 -29.84 -0.94
CA ALA A 33 15.21 -28.37 -0.82
C ALA A 33 15.31 -27.93 0.66
N LYS A 34 14.60 -28.62 1.57
CA LYS A 34 14.70 -28.35 3.01
C LYS A 34 16.09 -28.69 3.56
N LYS A 35 16.68 -29.81 3.14
CA LYS A 35 18.04 -30.21 3.53
C LYS A 35 19.08 -29.24 2.99
N ALA A 36 18.98 -28.84 1.72
CA ALA A 36 19.86 -27.85 1.11
C ALA A 36 19.79 -26.50 1.84
N ALA A 37 18.58 -26.05 2.21
CA ALA A 37 18.42 -24.80 2.98
C ALA A 37 19.03 -24.90 4.39
N ALA A 38 18.87 -26.04 5.06
CA ALA A 38 19.47 -26.27 6.38
C ALA A 38 21.00 -26.36 6.31
N ASP A 39 21.54 -27.03 5.29
CA ASP A 39 22.97 -27.12 5.03
C ASP A 39 23.54 -25.74 4.70
N ASP A 40 22.90 -24.94 3.85
CA ASP A 40 23.30 -23.57 3.54
C ASP A 40 23.32 -22.69 4.80
N GLU A 41 22.33 -22.82 5.69
CA GLU A 41 22.32 -22.10 6.96
C GLU A 41 23.47 -22.53 7.87
N GLN A 42 23.82 -23.83 7.88
CA GLN A 42 24.93 -24.37 8.65
C GLN A 42 26.29 -23.94 8.08
N TRP A 43 26.45 -23.92 6.76
CA TRP A 43 27.65 -23.43 6.08
C TRP A 43 27.81 -21.91 6.20
N SER A 44 26.71 -21.17 6.32
CA SER A 44 26.71 -19.72 6.57
C SER A 44 27.21 -19.34 7.97
N LYS A 45 27.02 -20.21 8.98
CA LYS A 45 27.41 -19.96 10.39
C LYS A 45 28.92 -19.83 10.66
N GLY A 46 29.78 -20.03 9.65
CA GLY A 46 31.23 -19.79 9.73
C GLY A 46 31.77 -18.77 8.74
N ALA A 47 30.93 -18.26 7.83
CA ALA A 47 31.36 -17.28 6.83
C ALA A 47 31.53 -15.90 7.48
N LYS A 48 32.65 -15.22 7.18
CA LYS A 48 32.84 -13.82 7.60
C LYS A 48 31.72 -12.97 7.01
N SER A 49 31.06 -12.17 7.84
CA SER A 49 29.94 -11.30 7.45
C SER A 49 30.31 -10.41 6.25
N SER A 50 29.75 -10.73 5.08
CA SER A 50 29.77 -9.88 3.88
C SER A 50 28.65 -8.84 3.90
N ALA A 51 27.80 -8.83 4.94
CA ALA A 51 26.59 -8.01 5.03
C ALA A 51 26.85 -6.52 4.79
N LYS A 52 28.00 -5.99 5.23
CA LYS A 52 28.37 -4.59 4.97
C LYS A 52 28.74 -4.35 3.50
N LYS A 53 29.42 -5.30 2.85
CA LYS A 53 29.81 -5.23 1.44
C LYS A 53 28.60 -5.42 0.53
N ASP A 54 27.70 -6.32 0.88
CA ASP A 54 26.48 -6.59 0.12
C ASP A 54 25.45 -5.47 0.27
N ALA A 55 25.33 -4.86 1.46
CA ALA A 55 24.49 -3.67 1.66
C ALA A 55 25.00 -2.45 0.88
N GLU A 56 26.32 -2.24 0.79
CA GLU A 56 26.90 -1.18 -0.04
C GLU A 56 26.75 -1.46 -1.54
N ALA A 57 26.91 -2.72 -1.97
CA ALA A 57 26.69 -3.12 -3.35
C ALA A 57 25.21 -2.96 -3.77
N ALA A 58 24.27 -3.35 -2.90
CA ALA A 58 22.84 -3.18 -3.14
C ALA A 58 22.44 -1.70 -3.22
N LYS A 59 22.94 -0.85 -2.32
CA LYS A 59 22.70 0.61 -2.38
C LYS A 59 23.27 1.25 -3.64
N LYS A 60 24.46 0.83 -4.09
CA LYS A 60 25.06 1.31 -5.33
C LYS A 60 24.29 0.84 -6.56
N ALA A 61 23.83 -0.40 -6.58
CA ALA A 61 23.01 -0.93 -7.67
C ALA A 61 21.64 -0.25 -7.75
N GLU A 62 20.99 0.01 -6.61
CA GLU A 62 19.70 0.71 -6.58
C GLU A 62 19.85 2.18 -6.98
N ALA A 63 20.91 2.87 -6.53
CA ALA A 63 21.21 4.24 -6.95
C ALA A 63 21.51 4.33 -8.46
N ALA A 64 22.24 3.35 -9.01
CA ALA A 64 22.49 3.27 -10.45
C ALA A 64 21.20 3.04 -11.24
N ARG A 65 20.29 2.18 -10.74
CA ARG A 65 18.99 1.93 -11.38
C ARG A 65 18.09 3.17 -11.36
N LYS A 66 17.99 3.84 -10.21
CA LYS A 66 17.22 5.09 -10.07
C LYS A 66 17.79 6.21 -10.94
N LYS A 67 19.12 6.29 -11.07
CA LYS A 67 19.77 7.26 -11.96
C LYS A 67 19.46 6.96 -13.43
N ALA A 68 19.55 5.70 -13.85
CA ALA A 68 19.23 5.30 -15.21
C ALA A 68 17.76 5.54 -15.57
N GLU A 69 16.82 5.29 -14.64
CA GLU A 69 15.40 5.58 -14.81
C GLU A 69 15.13 7.08 -14.93
N LYS A 70 15.77 7.90 -14.08
CA LYS A 70 15.64 9.37 -14.13
C LYS A 70 16.23 9.95 -15.42
N ASP A 71 17.41 9.48 -15.84
CA ASP A 71 18.06 9.94 -17.07
C ASP A 71 17.24 9.52 -18.31
N ALA A 72 16.60 8.35 -18.28
CA ALA A 72 15.70 7.91 -19.34
C ALA A 72 14.41 8.76 -19.42
N LEU A 73 13.84 9.14 -18.27
CA LEU A 73 12.68 10.05 -18.23
C LEU A 73 13.05 11.44 -18.74
N LEU A 74 14.19 11.99 -18.33
CA LEU A 74 14.66 13.30 -18.80
C LEU A 74 14.92 13.27 -20.31
N ALA A 75 15.50 12.19 -20.83
CA ALA A 75 15.71 12.04 -22.28
C ALA A 75 14.40 11.87 -23.07
N ALA A 76 13.35 11.31 -22.46
CA ALA A 76 12.01 11.27 -23.06
C ALA A 76 11.39 12.67 -23.08
N GLU A 77 11.45 13.40 -21.96
CA GLU A 77 11.00 14.78 -21.85
C GLU A 77 11.75 15.73 -22.82
N GLU A 78 13.06 15.54 -23.01
CA GLU A 78 13.86 16.36 -23.94
C GLU A 78 13.53 16.05 -25.41
N LYS A 79 13.17 14.79 -25.74
CA LYS A 79 12.70 14.43 -27.09
C LYS A 79 11.33 15.02 -27.38
N ASP A 80 10.42 15.02 -26.42
CA ASP A 80 9.11 15.65 -26.55
C ASP A 80 9.24 17.19 -26.64
N ALA A 81 10.19 17.79 -25.93
CA ALA A 81 10.50 19.23 -26.04
C ALA A 81 11.20 19.60 -27.36
N ARG A 82 11.99 18.70 -27.97
CA ARG A 82 12.69 18.93 -29.24
C ARG A 82 11.79 18.75 -30.47
N ALA A 83 10.61 18.14 -30.31
CA ALA A 83 9.62 17.95 -31.37
C ALA A 83 8.77 19.20 -31.68
N ALA A 84 9.00 20.32 -30.99
CA ALA A 84 8.39 21.60 -31.38
C ALA A 84 9.10 22.16 -32.64
N PRO A 85 8.41 22.25 -33.80
CA PRO A 85 9.01 22.78 -35.02
C PRO A 85 9.38 24.25 -34.82
N LYS A 86 10.66 24.57 -35.05
CA LYS A 86 11.15 25.95 -35.15
C LYS A 86 10.48 26.62 -36.36
N ASN A 87 9.46 27.43 -36.12
CA ASN A 87 8.97 28.37 -37.12
C ASN A 87 8.68 29.76 -36.53
N SER A 88 9.16 30.74 -37.29
CA SER A 88 8.87 32.18 -37.28
C SER A 88 9.13 33.01 -36.02
N LYS A 89 10.28 33.71 -36.08
CA LYS A 89 10.43 35.17 -35.92
C LYS A 89 9.19 35.93 -35.41
N GLN A 90 9.22 36.38 -34.16
CA GLN A 90 9.06 37.80 -33.75
C GLN A 90 8.92 37.87 -32.22
N ALA A 91 9.92 38.47 -31.58
CA ALA A 91 9.84 38.86 -30.17
C ALA A 91 8.90 40.06 -30.04
N VAL A 92 7.62 39.82 -29.83
CA VAL A 92 6.69 40.87 -29.40
C VAL A 92 6.89 41.07 -27.90
N LYS A 93 7.51 42.19 -27.53
CA LYS A 93 7.51 42.67 -26.14
C LYS A 93 6.06 42.95 -25.73
N LYS A 94 5.43 41.98 -25.07
CA LYS A 94 4.18 42.19 -24.32
C LYS A 94 4.56 42.57 -22.89
N THR A 95 4.71 43.86 -22.64
CA THR A 95 4.39 44.43 -21.33
C THR A 95 2.87 44.36 -21.19
N LYS A 96 2.36 43.28 -20.63
CA LYS A 96 0.96 43.20 -20.23
C LYS A 96 0.95 42.52 -18.88
N GLY A 97 0.48 43.27 -17.88
CA GLY A 97 0.40 42.81 -16.50
C GLY A 97 -0.29 41.45 -16.44
N LEU A 98 0.12 40.68 -15.45
CA LEU A 98 -0.55 39.46 -15.04
C LEU A 98 -2.05 39.75 -14.97
N ASP A 99 -2.82 39.17 -15.89
CA ASP A 99 -4.26 39.34 -15.95
C ASP A 99 -4.86 38.49 -14.82
N LEU A 100 -4.98 39.12 -13.65
CA LEU A 100 -5.57 38.55 -12.45
C LEU A 100 -7.09 38.39 -12.56
N SER A 101 -7.72 38.74 -13.70
CA SER A 101 -9.17 38.55 -13.87
C SER A 101 -9.59 37.08 -13.90
N GLN A 102 -8.67 36.16 -14.22
CA GLN A 102 -8.93 34.71 -14.08
C GLN A 102 -8.88 34.21 -12.63
N LEU A 103 -8.38 35.01 -11.68
CA LEU A 103 -8.41 34.69 -10.25
C LEU A 103 -9.65 35.25 -9.55
N ASP A 104 -10.38 36.16 -10.20
CA ASP A 104 -11.61 36.80 -9.71
C ASP A 104 -12.88 36.21 -10.36
N ASP A 105 -12.74 35.16 -11.18
CA ASP A 105 -13.88 34.36 -11.61
C ASP A 105 -14.43 33.65 -10.36
N PRO A 106 -15.69 33.89 -9.94
CA PRO A 106 -16.23 33.30 -8.73
C PRO A 106 -16.37 31.80 -8.95
N SER A 107 -15.31 31.06 -8.58
CA SER A 107 -15.46 29.68 -8.13
C SER A 107 -16.68 29.64 -7.21
N PRO A 108 -17.60 28.68 -7.41
CA PRO A 108 -18.88 28.67 -6.71
C PRO A 108 -18.59 28.80 -5.24
N LYS A 109 -18.99 29.94 -4.65
CA LYS A 109 -18.63 30.42 -3.33
C LYS A 109 -18.24 29.26 -2.40
N ALA A 110 -16.95 28.94 -2.36
CA ALA A 110 -16.39 28.26 -1.21
C ALA A 110 -16.59 29.29 -0.10
N GLY A 111 -17.70 29.19 0.63
CA GLY A 111 -17.97 30.06 1.77
C GLY A 111 -16.69 30.08 2.59
N ALA A 112 -16.21 31.27 2.97
CA ALA A 112 -14.94 31.41 3.66
C ALA A 112 -14.88 30.41 4.82
N LEU A 113 -14.19 29.27 4.60
CA LEU A 113 -14.14 28.18 5.55
C LEU A 113 -13.22 28.66 6.66
N ASN A 114 -13.79 28.93 7.84
CA ASN A 114 -13.04 29.40 8.99
C ASN A 114 -12.30 28.21 9.61
N ALA A 115 -11.21 27.81 8.97
CA ALA A 115 -10.33 26.76 9.46
C ALA A 115 -9.40 27.28 10.57
N THR A 116 -9.97 27.64 11.72
CA THR A 116 -9.18 28.00 12.90
C THR A 116 -8.77 26.72 13.65
N GLY A 117 -7.47 26.42 13.68
CA GLY A 117 -6.92 25.21 14.30
C GLY A 117 -6.50 24.12 13.29
N ILE A 118 -5.61 23.23 13.72
CA ILE A 118 -4.99 22.21 12.86
C ILE A 118 -6.04 21.22 12.33
N ASP A 119 -6.92 20.72 13.20
CA ASP A 119 -7.94 19.74 12.80
C ASP A 119 -8.92 20.33 11.77
N ASN A 120 -9.37 21.57 11.99
CA ASN A 120 -10.25 22.28 11.06
C ASN A 120 -9.56 22.59 9.71
N ALA A 121 -8.25 22.84 9.69
CA ALA A 121 -7.47 23.01 8.46
C ALA A 121 -7.29 21.69 7.70
N LEU A 122 -7.08 20.57 8.40
CA LEU A 122 -7.04 19.24 7.80
C LEU A 122 -8.40 18.85 7.21
N ASP A 123 -9.49 19.21 7.89
CA ASP A 123 -10.84 19.00 7.40
C ASP A 123 -11.17 19.88 6.18
N ALA A 124 -10.74 21.14 6.15
CA ALA A 124 -10.85 21.98 4.97
C ALA A 124 -10.04 21.43 3.78
N LEU A 125 -8.85 20.85 4.04
CA LEU A 125 -8.03 20.22 3.02
C LEU A 125 -8.66 18.89 2.51
N SER A 126 -9.32 18.14 3.38
CA SER A 126 -10.00 16.90 2.99
C SER A 126 -11.23 17.15 2.11
N LEU A 127 -11.89 18.31 2.26
CA LEU A 127 -12.96 18.75 1.36
C LEU A 127 -12.44 19.11 -0.05
N THR A 128 -11.25 19.72 -0.14
CA THR A 128 -10.65 20.15 -1.43
C THR A 128 -9.91 19.02 -2.16
N THR A 129 -9.35 18.08 -1.40
CA THR A 129 -8.66 16.92 -1.94
C THR A 129 -9.69 15.90 -2.47
N THR A 130 -9.69 15.67 -3.78
CA THR A 130 -10.59 14.72 -4.45
C THR A 130 -10.16 13.26 -4.26
N GLU A 131 -9.05 13.00 -3.57
CA GLU A 131 -8.57 11.65 -3.28
C GLU A 131 -9.61 10.91 -2.45
N SER A 132 -10.21 9.91 -3.10
CA SER A 132 -11.43 9.27 -2.66
C SER A 132 -11.25 8.64 -1.28
N THR A 133 -11.86 9.24 -0.26
CA THR A 133 -12.24 8.54 0.98
C THR A 133 -13.16 7.40 0.57
N LYS A 134 -12.58 6.24 0.32
CA LYS A 134 -13.32 5.05 -0.09
C LYS A 134 -14.00 4.53 1.16
N ILE A 135 -15.25 4.94 1.35
CA ILE A 135 -16.11 4.43 2.42
C ILE A 135 -16.07 2.91 2.36
N ASP A 136 -15.58 2.32 3.44
CA ASP A 136 -15.45 0.89 3.56
C ASP A 136 -16.79 0.26 3.90
N LYS A 137 -17.09 -0.86 3.24
CA LYS A 137 -18.28 -1.68 3.46
C LYS A 137 -18.03 -2.81 4.46
N HIS A 138 -16.76 -3.11 4.75
CA HIS A 138 -16.35 -4.24 5.58
C HIS A 138 -15.34 -3.85 6.66
N PRO A 139 -15.75 -3.01 7.63
CA PRO A 139 -14.89 -2.63 8.74
C PRO A 139 -14.39 -3.85 9.53
N GLU A 140 -15.20 -4.91 9.66
CA GLU A 140 -14.81 -6.18 10.31
C GLU A 140 -13.58 -6.85 9.67
N ARG A 141 -13.46 -6.81 8.34
CA ARG A 141 -12.34 -7.44 7.62
C ARG A 141 -11.06 -6.63 7.79
N ARG A 142 -11.17 -5.31 7.90
CA ARG A 142 -10.01 -4.42 8.07
C ARG A 142 -9.60 -4.26 9.52
N PHE A 143 -10.51 -4.47 10.46
CA PHE A 143 -10.22 -4.38 11.89
C PHE A 143 -9.01 -5.21 12.29
N LYS A 144 -8.91 -6.46 11.83
CA LYS A 144 -7.76 -7.33 12.15
C LYS A 144 -6.43 -6.79 11.62
N ALA A 145 -6.43 -6.25 10.40
CA ALA A 145 -5.22 -5.70 9.78
C ALA A 145 -4.83 -4.36 10.42
N ALA A 146 -5.80 -3.49 10.67
CA ALA A 146 -5.60 -2.20 11.34
C ALA A 146 -5.13 -2.40 12.80
N TYR A 147 -5.74 -3.35 13.52
CA TYR A 147 -5.32 -3.72 14.87
C TYR A 147 -3.90 -4.27 14.89
N ALA A 148 -3.52 -5.15 13.95
CA ALA A 148 -2.16 -5.68 13.87
C ALA A 148 -1.13 -4.56 13.60
N ALA A 149 -1.42 -3.67 12.66
CA ALA A 149 -0.55 -2.53 12.35
C ALA A 149 -0.39 -1.58 13.55
N PHE A 150 -1.49 -1.31 14.28
CA PHE A 150 -1.46 -0.50 15.49
C PHE A 150 -0.73 -1.21 16.63
N GLU A 151 -0.93 -2.53 16.79
CA GLU A 151 -0.29 -3.35 17.82
C GLU A 151 1.23 -3.35 17.67
N GLU A 152 1.75 -3.57 16.46
CA GLU A 152 3.19 -3.58 16.20
C GLU A 152 3.83 -2.21 16.47
N ARG A 153 3.18 -1.14 15.99
CA ARG A 153 3.65 0.24 16.23
C ARG A 153 3.63 0.58 17.71
N ARG A 154 2.53 0.29 18.40
CA ARG A 154 2.35 0.67 19.81
C ARG A 154 3.17 -0.19 20.75
N LEU A 155 3.39 -1.48 20.44
CA LEU A 155 4.33 -2.31 21.18
C LEU A 155 5.74 -1.75 21.11
N LYS A 156 6.18 -1.30 19.93
CA LYS A 156 7.49 -0.67 19.76
C LYS A 156 7.60 0.63 20.56
N GLU A 157 6.59 1.50 20.49
CA GLU A 157 6.54 2.73 21.30
C GLU A 157 6.56 2.42 22.80
N MET A 158 5.82 1.41 23.27
CA MET A 158 5.81 0.99 24.70
C MET A 158 7.14 0.39 25.17
N GLU A 159 7.94 -0.18 24.27
CA GLU A 159 9.28 -0.68 24.57
C GLU A 159 10.30 0.47 24.64
N GLU A 160 10.19 1.46 23.77
CA GLU A 160 11.04 2.65 23.74
C GLU A 160 10.76 3.59 24.93
N ASP A 161 9.48 3.83 25.24
CA ASP A 161 9.02 4.69 26.35
C ASP A 161 9.17 4.00 27.72
N GLY A 162 9.40 2.68 27.74
CA GLY A 162 9.52 1.91 28.99
C GLY A 162 8.20 1.72 29.74
N SER A 163 7.08 2.25 29.24
CA SER A 163 5.73 2.06 29.82
C SER A 163 5.25 0.61 29.79
N GLY A 164 5.88 -0.23 28.97
CA GLY A 164 5.71 -1.69 28.96
C GLY A 164 6.64 -2.45 29.92
N GLN A 165 7.56 -1.80 30.62
CA GLN A 165 8.52 -2.48 31.48
C GLN A 165 7.81 -3.12 32.68
N GLY A 166 8.02 -4.43 32.90
CA GLY A 166 7.39 -5.20 33.97
C GLY A 166 5.99 -5.75 33.65
N LEU A 167 5.38 -5.37 32.52
CA LEU A 167 4.08 -5.88 32.09
C LEU A 167 4.22 -7.14 31.23
N ARG A 168 3.40 -8.17 31.48
CA ARG A 168 3.35 -9.36 30.62
C ARG A 168 2.85 -8.99 29.22
N GLN A 169 3.30 -9.71 28.18
CA GLN A 169 2.87 -9.45 26.80
C GLN A 169 1.35 -9.39 26.64
N ASN A 170 0.59 -10.29 27.27
CA ASN A 170 -0.88 -10.26 27.22
C ASN A 170 -1.45 -8.95 27.80
N GLN A 171 -0.91 -8.47 28.92
CA GLN A 171 -1.34 -7.21 29.55
C GLN A 171 -1.01 -5.99 28.67
N LYS A 172 0.12 -6.01 27.96
CA LYS A 172 0.46 -4.97 26.97
C LYS A 172 -0.56 -4.98 25.83
N LYS A 173 -0.84 -6.15 25.27
CA LYS A 173 -1.84 -6.33 24.20
C LYS A 173 -3.23 -5.87 24.62
N ASP A 174 -3.64 -6.14 25.86
CA ASP A 174 -4.94 -5.70 26.38
C ASP A 174 -5.02 -4.18 26.54
N ARG A 175 -3.93 -3.52 26.97
CA ARG A 175 -3.87 -2.04 27.02
C ARG A 175 -3.92 -1.43 25.63
N ILE A 176 -3.11 -1.95 24.71
CA ILE A 176 -3.08 -1.52 23.32
C ILE A 176 -4.45 -1.71 22.66
N ARG A 177 -5.15 -2.81 22.94
CA ARG A 177 -6.51 -3.04 22.43
C ARG A 177 -7.50 -1.99 22.93
N LYS A 178 -7.46 -1.65 24.22
CA LYS A 178 -8.33 -0.60 24.77
C LYS A 178 -8.03 0.78 24.18
N GLU A 179 -6.75 1.06 23.90
CA GLU A 179 -6.35 2.29 23.20
C GLU A 179 -6.87 2.26 21.75
N PHE A 180 -6.72 1.14 21.06
CA PHE A 180 -7.17 0.98 19.68
C PHE A 180 -8.69 1.12 19.53
N GLU A 181 -9.48 0.60 20.47
CA GLU A 181 -10.95 0.74 20.46
C GLU A 181 -11.39 2.22 20.40
N ARG A 182 -10.62 3.14 21.00
CA ARG A 182 -10.89 4.59 20.98
C ARG A 182 -10.11 5.36 19.92
N HIS A 183 -9.18 4.71 19.24
CA HIS A 183 -8.29 5.37 18.29
C HIS A 183 -9.03 5.69 16.97
N PRO A 184 -8.73 6.81 16.29
CA PRO A 184 -9.31 7.13 14.98
C PRO A 184 -8.92 6.12 13.87
N ASP A 185 -7.81 5.40 14.04
CA ASP A 185 -7.38 4.35 13.08
C ASP A 185 -8.25 3.09 13.13
N ASN A 186 -9.13 2.96 14.12
CA ASN A 186 -10.08 1.86 14.16
C ASN A 186 -11.13 2.04 13.05
N PRO A 187 -11.25 1.10 12.10
CA PRO A 187 -12.22 1.21 11.00
C PRO A 187 -13.68 1.33 11.45
N PHE A 188 -14.00 0.92 12.68
CA PHE A 188 -15.34 1.09 13.25
C PHE A 188 -15.64 2.52 13.73
N ASN A 189 -14.62 3.30 14.06
CA ASN A 189 -14.77 4.70 14.46
C ASN A 189 -14.82 5.64 13.24
N GLN A 190 -14.59 5.10 12.05
CA GLN A 190 -14.68 5.81 10.78
C GLN A 190 -16.06 5.60 10.16
N VAL A 191 -16.42 6.48 9.22
CA VAL A 191 -17.67 6.37 8.47
C VAL A 191 -17.65 5.09 7.63
N ASN A 192 -18.57 4.19 7.94
CA ASN A 192 -18.77 2.93 7.25
C ASN A 192 -20.10 2.92 6.50
N ALA A 193 -20.19 2.09 5.47
CA ALA A 193 -21.43 1.85 4.74
C ALA A 193 -21.94 0.44 5.03
N SER A 194 -23.26 0.24 4.90
CA SER A 194 -23.84 -1.09 4.92
C SER A 194 -23.29 -1.94 3.76
N TYR A 195 -23.22 -3.25 3.98
CA TYR A 195 -22.71 -4.20 2.99
C TYR A 195 -23.47 -4.10 1.65
N ASP A 196 -24.79 -4.03 1.73
CA ASP A 196 -25.70 -3.97 0.59
C ASP A 196 -25.87 -2.55 0.00
N ALA A 197 -25.12 -1.56 0.51
CA ALA A 197 -25.22 -0.18 0.04
C ALA A 197 -24.95 -0.06 -1.47
N THR A 198 -25.91 0.55 -2.16
CA THR A 198 -25.83 0.90 -3.57
C THR A 198 -24.80 2.02 -3.80
N LYS A 199 -24.38 2.20 -5.05
CA LYS A 199 -23.38 3.24 -5.39
C LYS A 199 -23.89 4.65 -5.08
N ASP A 200 -25.20 4.87 -5.14
CA ASP A 200 -25.78 6.19 -4.90
C ASP A 200 -25.93 6.45 -3.39
N GLU A 201 -26.27 5.45 -2.58
CA GLU A 201 -26.24 5.56 -1.11
C GLU A 201 -24.82 5.82 -0.59
N LEU A 202 -23.78 5.25 -1.21
CA LEU A 202 -22.39 5.56 -0.88
C LEU A 202 -22.00 7.01 -1.22
N LYS A 203 -22.55 7.58 -2.30
CA LYS A 203 -22.31 8.99 -2.64
C LYS A 203 -23.05 9.88 -1.64
N GLU A 204 -24.29 9.55 -1.33
CA GLU A 204 -25.08 10.30 -0.36
C GLU A 204 -24.42 10.30 1.02
N LEU A 205 -23.90 9.17 1.49
CA LEU A 205 -23.11 9.11 2.73
C LEU A 205 -21.87 10.02 2.66
N LYS A 206 -21.16 10.07 1.52
CA LYS A 206 -20.02 10.99 1.34
C LYS A 206 -20.47 12.44 1.37
N ASP A 207 -21.56 12.76 0.69
CA ASP A 207 -22.06 14.12 0.57
C ASP A 207 -22.63 14.62 1.90
N GLN A 208 -23.28 13.74 2.68
CA GLN A 208 -23.71 14.02 4.05
C GLN A 208 -22.51 14.30 4.98
N GLU A 209 -21.44 13.53 4.89
CA GLU A 209 -20.23 13.77 5.68
C GLU A 209 -19.52 15.06 5.26
N LYS A 210 -19.41 15.33 3.95
CA LYS A 210 -18.89 16.61 3.45
C LYS A 210 -19.72 17.78 3.94
N ALA A 211 -21.05 17.69 3.86
CA ALA A 211 -21.95 18.72 4.35
C ALA A 211 -21.83 18.94 5.87
N LYS A 212 -21.62 17.89 6.67
CA LYS A 212 -21.35 18.03 8.11
C LYS A 212 -20.05 18.77 8.37
N ILE A 213 -18.99 18.47 7.62
CA ILE A 213 -17.69 19.12 7.75
C ILE A 213 -17.80 20.60 7.31
N GLU A 214 -18.44 20.86 6.16
CA GLU A 214 -18.71 22.22 5.67
C GLU A 214 -19.55 23.03 6.67
N ALA A 215 -20.59 22.45 7.27
CA ALA A 215 -21.40 23.11 8.28
C ALA A 215 -20.62 23.44 9.57
N ARG A 216 -19.63 22.62 9.93
CA ARG A 216 -18.73 22.90 11.06
C ARG A 216 -17.73 24.01 10.74
N LEU A 217 -17.18 24.03 9.53
CA LEU A 217 -16.18 25.01 9.08
C LEU A 217 -16.79 26.34 8.61
N GLY A 218 -18.06 26.35 8.26
CA GLY A 218 -18.81 27.54 7.85
C GLY A 218 -19.40 28.34 9.02
N LYS A 219 -19.23 27.88 10.26
CA LYS A 219 -19.47 28.66 11.48
C LYS A 219 -18.27 29.54 11.82
#